data_AF-A0A2E3DRG9-F1
#
_entry.id   AF-A0A2E3DRG9-F1
#
_cell.length_a   1.000
_cell.length_b   1.000
_cell.length_c   1.000
_cell.angle_alpha   90.00
_cell.angle_beta   90.00
_cell.angle_gamma   90.00
#
_symmetry.space_group_name_H-M   'P 1'
#
loop_
_entity.id
_entity.type
_entity.pdbx_description
1 polymer ?
#
loop_
_entity_poly.entity_id
_entity_poly.type
_entity_poly.pdbx_seq_one_letter_code
_entity_poly.pdbx_strand_id
1 'polypeptide(L)'
;MSDLFPNIKTVVVRIVTDKPVRKTPYQVKGVIMRKYPSERVIPMLDGSYRDKFLYPRVQVKILNEDIYIIGVKEGVDPVLSLVDNLTELDFGNITFSIKDFDIKNDEQQFIFSEQILRYSFVTPWVALNKVTSGKYKSLSNKKKIIYLNQLLGQNLIFLANEVGASIENGIYAKVTIHNLVPKHVDDNKWKAFQGEFKSNIILPNYIGLGNGITRGFGSIYKEINTGKKIDKEKLSDQDKDLFFTIEDLKSKNKHFKSRFKTNKNHKNKKWKKQKRSKNIHNSQNKRSYSKHNNHSNKTKEIFSNNTDGNFIQEDKFSDNIDDQRFNTEKHHKKQHKF
;
A
#
# COMPACT_ATOMS: atom_id res chain seq x y z
N MET A 1 -14.95 -0.87 34.33
CA MET A 1 -14.49 0.08 33.28
C MET A 1 -14.06 -0.71 32.04
N SER A 2 -13.82 -0.03 30.92
CA SER A 2 -13.20 -0.52 29.68
C SER A 2 -13.96 -1.49 28.75
N ASP A 3 -15.22 -1.20 28.43
CA ASP A 3 -15.89 -1.72 27.20
C ASP A 3 -15.68 -0.82 25.96
N LEU A 4 -14.97 0.30 26.11
CA LEU A 4 -14.99 1.43 25.16
C LEU A 4 -14.13 1.29 23.90
N PHE A 5 -13.15 0.39 23.86
CA PHE A 5 -12.25 0.23 22.71
C PHE A 5 -11.99 -1.25 22.38
N PRO A 6 -11.97 -1.65 21.10
CA PRO A 6 -11.68 -3.03 20.72
C PRO A 6 -10.21 -3.37 21.05
N ASN A 7 -9.99 -4.54 21.66
CA ASN A 7 -8.64 -5.07 21.86
C ASN A 7 -8.05 -5.50 20.51
N ILE A 8 -7.32 -4.59 19.85
CA ILE A 8 -6.67 -4.87 18.58
C ILE A 8 -5.33 -5.56 18.86
N LYS A 9 -5.31 -6.88 18.64
CA LYS A 9 -4.11 -7.71 18.69
C LYS A 9 -3.25 -7.55 17.44
N THR A 10 -1.94 -7.69 17.61
CA THR A 10 -0.95 -7.78 16.52
C THR A 10 0.14 -8.77 16.85
N VAL A 11 0.76 -9.34 15.82
CA VAL A 11 1.95 -10.19 15.94
C VAL A 11 3.07 -9.64 15.05
N VAL A 12 4.29 -9.64 15.54
CA VAL A 12 5.52 -9.47 14.78
C VAL A 12 6.28 -10.79 14.86
N VAL A 13 6.56 -11.40 13.71
CA VAL A 13 7.44 -12.55 13.58
C VAL A 13 8.71 -12.10 12.87
N ARG A 14 9.88 -12.28 13.52
CA ARG A 14 11.19 -12.20 12.88
C ARG A 14 11.66 -13.63 12.60
N ILE A 15 11.92 -13.94 11.33
CA ILE A 15 12.36 -15.26 10.88
C ILE A 15 13.88 -15.30 10.91
N VAL A 16 14.44 -16.19 11.73
CA VAL A 16 15.90 -16.39 11.82
C VAL A 16 16.32 -17.41 10.76
N THR A 17 16.94 -16.94 9.69
CA THR A 17 17.43 -17.79 8.60
C THR A 17 18.87 -18.26 8.82
N ASP A 18 19.30 -19.25 8.04
CA ASP A 18 20.65 -19.79 8.15
C ASP A 18 21.76 -18.80 7.77
N LYS A 19 21.41 -17.82 6.92
CA LYS A 19 22.26 -16.75 6.35
C LYS A 19 21.43 -15.48 6.04
N PRO A 20 22.05 -14.29 5.89
CA PRO A 20 21.34 -13.01 5.75
C PRO A 20 20.53 -12.87 4.44
N VAL A 21 19.31 -12.35 4.52
CA VAL A 21 18.32 -12.33 3.44
C VAL A 21 18.41 -11.07 2.58
N ARG A 22 19.35 -11.09 1.62
CA ARG A 22 19.47 -10.08 0.54
C ARG A 22 18.41 -10.27 -0.55
N LYS A 23 17.14 -10.20 -0.17
CA LYS A 23 15.96 -10.26 -1.06
C LYS A 23 15.03 -9.08 -0.79
N THR A 24 14.06 -8.87 -1.66
CA THR A 24 12.99 -7.89 -1.44
C THR A 24 11.80 -8.52 -0.70
N PRO A 25 10.99 -7.74 0.05
CA PRO A 25 9.72 -8.23 0.61
C PRO A 25 8.77 -8.79 -0.46
N TYR A 26 8.95 -8.34 -1.71
CA TYR A 26 8.22 -8.82 -2.87
C TYR A 26 8.59 -10.25 -3.23
N GLN A 27 9.88 -10.56 -3.34
CA GLN A 27 10.36 -11.92 -3.61
C GLN A 27 9.96 -12.88 -2.49
N VAL A 28 10.05 -12.47 -1.20
CA VAL A 28 9.63 -13.31 -0.06
C VAL A 28 8.16 -13.74 -0.18
N LYS A 29 7.24 -12.80 -0.46
CA LYS A 29 5.83 -13.15 -0.74
C LYS A 29 5.70 -14.09 -1.92
N GLY A 30 6.49 -13.87 -2.98
CA GLY A 30 6.53 -14.76 -4.14
C GLY A 30 6.92 -16.21 -3.81
N VAL A 31 7.79 -16.42 -2.81
CA VAL A 31 8.10 -17.76 -2.29
C VAL A 31 6.94 -18.32 -1.48
N ILE A 32 6.45 -17.57 -0.50
CA ILE A 32 5.35 -18.00 0.41
C ILE A 32 4.12 -18.40 -0.40
N MET A 33 3.69 -17.59 -1.37
CA MET A 33 2.51 -17.87 -2.21
C MET A 33 2.68 -19.06 -3.15
N ARG A 34 3.92 -19.47 -3.49
CA ARG A 34 4.17 -20.68 -4.30
C ARG A 34 4.24 -21.95 -3.43
N LYS A 35 4.93 -21.89 -2.29
CA LYS A 35 5.19 -23.05 -1.44
C LYS A 35 4.02 -23.37 -0.50
N TYR A 36 3.23 -22.37 -0.11
CA TYR A 36 2.13 -22.50 0.84
C TYR A 36 0.78 -21.96 0.29
N PRO A 37 0.33 -22.38 -0.91
CA PRO A 37 -0.82 -21.76 -1.59
C PRO A 37 -2.16 -21.93 -0.85
N SER A 38 -2.26 -22.90 0.07
CA SER A 38 -3.42 -23.18 0.91
C SER A 38 -3.47 -22.37 2.21
N GLU A 39 -2.41 -21.64 2.58
CA GLU A 39 -2.35 -20.96 3.87
C GLU A 39 -3.31 -19.78 3.99
N ARG A 40 -3.84 -19.57 5.20
CA ARG A 40 -4.81 -18.48 5.49
C ARG A 40 -4.22 -17.08 5.24
N VAL A 41 -2.90 -16.98 5.19
CA VAL A 41 -2.14 -15.74 4.92
C VAL A 41 -2.20 -15.31 3.46
N ILE A 42 -2.39 -16.24 2.51
CA ILE A 42 -2.23 -15.97 1.07
C ILE A 42 -3.16 -14.87 0.53
N PRO A 43 -4.48 -14.84 0.84
CA PRO A 43 -5.39 -13.78 0.39
C PRO A 43 -5.07 -12.37 0.89
N MET A 44 -4.14 -12.25 1.86
CA MET A 44 -3.65 -10.98 2.41
C MET A 44 -2.32 -10.55 1.78
N LEU A 45 -1.61 -11.45 1.09
CA LEU A 45 -0.34 -11.19 0.41
C LEU A 45 -0.54 -10.89 -1.08
N ASP A 46 -1.36 -11.69 -1.77
CA ASP A 46 -1.66 -11.56 -3.21
C ASP A 46 -2.47 -10.29 -3.53
N GLY A 47 -3.31 -9.85 -2.60
CA GLY A 47 -4.23 -8.74 -2.73
C GLY A 47 -5.71 -9.13 -2.91
N SER A 48 -6.08 -10.40 -2.81
CA SER A 48 -7.47 -10.86 -2.93
C SER A 48 -8.41 -10.21 -1.90
N TYR A 49 -7.91 -9.79 -0.73
CA TYR A 49 -8.69 -9.05 0.27
C TYR A 49 -8.61 -7.50 0.16
N ARG A 50 -8.09 -6.91 -0.93
CA ARG A 50 -7.99 -5.44 -1.10
C ARG A 50 -9.34 -4.70 -1.08
N ASP A 51 -10.41 -5.35 -1.53
CA ASP A 51 -11.77 -4.78 -1.47
C ASP A 51 -12.41 -4.92 -0.08
N LYS A 52 -11.78 -5.68 0.82
CA LYS A 52 -12.20 -5.89 2.22
C LYS A 52 -11.38 -5.06 3.21
N PHE A 53 -10.09 -4.85 2.93
CA PHE A 53 -9.16 -4.11 3.78
C PHE A 53 -8.33 -3.14 2.94
N LEU A 54 -8.42 -1.84 3.25
CA LEU A 54 -7.61 -0.80 2.62
C LEU A 54 -6.21 -0.71 3.22
N TYR A 55 -6.02 -1.14 4.48
CA TYR A 55 -4.71 -1.27 5.11
C TYR A 55 -4.28 -2.75 5.17
N PRO A 56 -3.07 -3.11 4.70
CA PRO A 56 -2.63 -4.51 4.67
C PRO A 56 -2.58 -5.13 6.07
N ARG A 57 -3.43 -6.13 6.30
CA ARG A 57 -3.50 -6.91 7.55
C ARG A 57 -2.30 -7.83 7.75
N VAL A 58 -1.62 -8.21 6.66
CA VAL A 58 -0.31 -8.87 6.72
C VAL A 58 0.69 -8.04 5.93
N GLN A 59 1.85 -7.79 6.55
CA GLN A 59 2.96 -7.05 5.94
C GLN A 59 4.23 -7.87 6.04
N VAL A 60 4.95 -7.98 4.93
CA VAL A 60 6.31 -8.53 4.91
C VAL A 60 7.28 -7.36 4.78
N LYS A 61 8.33 -7.36 5.60
CA LYS A 61 9.44 -6.39 5.57
C LYS A 61 10.77 -7.17 5.50
N ILE A 62 11.82 -6.48 5.07
CA ILE A 62 13.20 -6.91 5.24
C ILE A 62 13.89 -5.80 6.02
N LEU A 63 14.46 -6.11 7.18
CA LEU A 63 15.06 -5.15 8.10
C LEU A 63 16.34 -5.78 8.67
N ASN A 64 17.48 -5.09 8.60
CA ASN A 64 18.79 -5.60 9.03
C ASN A 64 19.14 -6.99 8.44
N GLU A 65 18.76 -7.22 7.18
CA GLU A 65 18.87 -8.50 6.45
C GLU A 65 18.02 -9.67 6.99
N ASP A 66 17.20 -9.47 8.02
CA ASP A 66 16.19 -10.44 8.50
C ASP A 66 14.83 -10.23 7.81
N ILE A 67 14.02 -11.29 7.74
CA ILE A 67 12.62 -11.24 7.29
C ILE A 67 11.70 -10.98 8.48
N TYR A 68 10.81 -10.00 8.35
CA TYR A 68 9.74 -9.75 9.31
C TYR A 68 8.37 -9.95 8.65
N ILE A 69 7.49 -10.70 9.31
CA ILE A 69 6.07 -10.81 8.96
C ILE A 69 5.24 -10.22 10.10
N ILE A 70 4.45 -9.19 9.81
CA ILE A 70 3.62 -8.49 10.78
C ILE A 70 2.15 -8.77 10.46
N GLY A 71 1.44 -9.39 11.41
CA GLY A 71 0.01 -9.60 11.38
C GLY A 71 -0.73 -8.55 12.22
N VAL A 72 -1.75 -7.92 11.66
CA VAL A 72 -2.57 -6.89 12.31
C VAL A 72 -4.01 -7.32 12.34
N LYS A 73 -4.62 -7.39 13.54
CA LYS A 73 -6.02 -7.73 13.77
C LYS A 73 -6.41 -9.05 13.07
N GLU A 74 -7.21 -9.01 12.00
CA GLU A 74 -7.64 -10.20 11.25
C GLU A 74 -6.45 -10.95 10.60
N GLY A 75 -5.26 -10.34 10.51
CA GLY A 75 -4.03 -10.95 10.03
C GLY A 75 -3.13 -11.61 11.08
N VAL A 76 -3.53 -11.68 12.36
CA VAL A 76 -2.73 -12.33 13.43
C VAL A 76 -2.68 -13.84 13.26
N ASP A 77 -3.82 -14.53 13.42
CA ASP A 77 -3.88 -15.99 13.32
C ASP A 77 -3.35 -16.54 11.98
N PRO A 78 -3.60 -15.89 10.82
CA PRO A 78 -2.99 -16.29 9.55
C PRO A 78 -1.46 -16.22 9.51
N VAL A 79 -0.83 -15.32 10.26
CA VAL A 79 0.63 -15.22 10.33
C VAL A 79 1.21 -16.30 11.25
N LEU A 80 0.55 -16.59 12.38
CA LEU A 80 0.92 -17.72 13.24
C LEU A 80 0.79 -19.05 12.50
N SER A 81 -0.35 -19.27 11.83
CA SER A 81 -0.65 -20.43 10.95
C SER A 81 0.45 -20.73 9.93
N LEU A 82 1.05 -19.67 9.35
CA LEU A 82 2.15 -19.82 8.40
C LEU A 82 3.41 -20.32 9.11
N VAL A 83 3.75 -19.75 10.27
CA VAL A 83 4.99 -20.05 11.01
C VAL A 83 5.09 -21.52 11.37
N ASP A 84 4.00 -22.11 11.85
CA ASP A 84 3.92 -23.53 12.24
C ASP A 84 4.36 -24.50 11.11
N ASN A 85 4.22 -24.08 9.84
CA ASN A 85 4.53 -24.86 8.64
C ASN A 85 5.79 -24.39 7.89
N LEU A 86 6.45 -23.30 8.32
CA LEU A 86 7.43 -22.56 7.52
C LEU A 86 8.88 -23.01 7.79
N THR A 87 9.31 -24.10 7.16
CA THR A 87 10.66 -24.68 7.34
C THR A 87 11.78 -23.97 6.57
N GLU A 88 11.45 -23.35 5.43
CA GLU A 88 12.43 -23.03 4.39
C GLU A 88 11.82 -22.10 3.34
N LEU A 89 12.65 -21.18 2.80
CA LEU A 89 12.29 -20.27 1.72
C LEU A 89 13.23 -20.44 0.51
N ASP A 90 12.73 -21.11 -0.54
CA ASP A 90 13.42 -21.29 -1.81
C ASP A 90 13.10 -20.18 -2.84
N PHE A 91 14.16 -19.51 -3.32
CA PHE A 91 14.11 -18.48 -4.36
C PHE A 91 14.59 -18.99 -5.73
N GLY A 92 14.79 -20.30 -5.91
CA GLY A 92 15.29 -20.98 -7.09
C GLY A 92 16.81 -20.86 -7.27
N ASN A 93 17.37 -19.67 -7.02
CA ASN A 93 18.82 -19.42 -7.09
C ASN A 93 19.53 -19.56 -5.73
N ILE A 94 18.76 -19.63 -4.64
CA ILE A 94 19.24 -19.72 -3.25
C ILE A 94 18.08 -20.13 -2.35
N THR A 95 18.34 -21.09 -1.47
CA THR A 95 17.40 -21.57 -0.45
C THR A 95 17.85 -21.09 0.91
N PHE A 96 16.94 -20.52 1.70
CA PHE A 96 17.18 -20.17 3.11
C PHE A 96 16.50 -21.19 4.00
N SER A 97 17.28 -21.89 4.83
CA SER A 97 16.75 -22.76 5.87
C SER A 97 16.39 -21.91 7.08
N ILE A 98 15.26 -22.17 7.71
CA ILE A 98 14.84 -21.43 8.91
C ILE A 98 15.34 -22.17 10.14
N LYS A 99 15.98 -21.42 11.04
CA LYS A 99 16.57 -21.93 12.28
C LYS A 99 15.66 -21.72 13.48
N ASP A 100 14.97 -20.57 13.54
CA ASP A 100 14.18 -20.14 14.69
C ASP A 100 13.18 -19.01 14.32
N PHE A 101 12.22 -18.75 15.20
CA PHE A 101 11.24 -17.68 15.08
C PHE A 101 11.15 -16.83 16.36
N ASP A 102 11.51 -15.56 16.23
CA ASP A 102 11.35 -14.55 17.28
C ASP A 102 9.95 -13.92 17.12
N ILE A 103 8.99 -14.44 17.91
CA ILE A 103 7.56 -14.11 17.83
C ILE A 103 7.16 -13.19 18.98
N LYS A 104 6.81 -11.94 18.67
CA LYS A 104 6.25 -10.99 19.62
C LYS A 104 4.78 -10.75 19.34
N ASN A 105 3.93 -11.18 20.28
CA ASN A 105 2.52 -10.81 20.32
C ASN A 105 2.33 -9.54 21.16
N ASP A 106 1.53 -8.59 20.65
CA ASP A 106 1.16 -7.35 21.34
C ASP A 106 -0.37 -7.20 21.31
N GLU A 107 -0.97 -6.92 22.47
CA GLU A 107 -2.39 -6.59 22.60
C GLU A 107 -2.60 -5.09 22.85
N GLN A 108 -3.86 -4.65 22.90
CA GLN A 108 -4.25 -3.26 23.17
C GLN A 108 -3.56 -2.22 22.26
N GLN A 109 -3.32 -2.58 20.99
CA GLN A 109 -2.70 -1.68 20.03
C GLN A 109 -3.72 -0.70 19.42
N PHE A 110 -3.23 0.38 18.81
CA PHE A 110 -4.02 1.46 18.19
C PHE A 110 -4.91 2.26 19.17
N ILE A 111 -4.72 2.09 20.48
CA ILE A 111 -5.38 2.92 21.51
C ILE A 111 -4.65 4.25 21.72
N PHE A 112 -5.36 5.25 22.25
CA PHE A 112 -4.72 6.50 22.68
C PHE A 112 -3.85 6.30 23.92
N SER A 113 -2.70 6.97 23.93
CA SER A 113 -1.86 7.20 25.11
C SER A 113 -2.12 8.61 25.66
N GLU A 114 -2.01 8.78 26.97
CA GLU A 114 -2.00 10.08 27.65
C GLU A 114 -0.70 10.85 27.42
N GLN A 115 0.40 10.12 27.26
CA GLN A 115 1.74 10.65 26.97
C GLN A 115 1.97 10.72 25.46
N ILE A 116 2.76 11.70 25.03
CA ILE A 116 3.22 11.77 23.64
C ILE A 116 4.37 10.77 23.44
N LEU A 117 4.15 9.79 22.56
CA LEU A 117 5.10 8.73 22.19
C LEU A 117 5.94 9.16 20.98
N ARG A 118 7.18 8.66 20.90
CA ARG A 118 8.11 8.88 19.78
C ARG A 118 8.31 7.58 18.99
N TYR A 119 8.37 7.71 17.67
CA TYR A 119 8.58 6.61 16.73
C TYR A 119 9.58 7.02 15.65
N SER A 120 10.54 6.15 15.34
CA SER A 120 11.47 6.32 14.20
C SER A 120 10.94 5.62 12.95
N PHE A 121 11.20 6.17 11.76
CA PHE A 121 10.96 5.47 10.49
C PHE A 121 12.17 4.60 10.13
N VAL A 122 12.11 3.31 10.48
CA VAL A 122 13.18 2.33 10.19
C VAL A 122 13.27 1.95 8.70
N THR A 123 12.24 2.25 7.90
CA THR A 123 12.36 2.31 6.43
C THR A 123 11.80 3.62 5.88
N PRO A 124 12.29 4.13 4.73
CA PRO A 124 11.92 5.46 4.24
C PRO A 124 10.40 5.67 4.11
N TRP A 125 9.90 6.75 4.71
CA TRP A 125 8.48 7.09 4.72
C TRP A 125 8.08 7.78 3.42
N VAL A 126 7.36 7.08 2.54
CA VAL A 126 6.82 7.64 1.28
C VAL A 126 5.60 8.52 1.60
N ALA A 127 5.86 9.72 2.10
CA ALA A 127 4.83 10.71 2.40
C ALA A 127 4.19 11.30 1.13
N LEU A 128 4.90 11.30 -0.01
CA LEU A 128 4.53 12.06 -1.20
C LEU A 128 4.38 11.16 -2.44
N ASN A 129 3.18 11.18 -3.02
CA ASN A 129 2.84 10.66 -4.35
C ASN A 129 2.83 11.77 -5.41
N LYS A 130 2.48 11.44 -6.67
CA LYS A 130 2.45 12.38 -7.83
C LYS A 130 1.74 13.71 -7.51
N VAL A 131 0.53 13.66 -6.94
CA VAL A 131 -0.29 14.84 -6.61
C VAL A 131 0.28 15.64 -5.43
N THR A 132 0.58 14.96 -4.32
CA THR A 132 1.06 15.63 -3.09
C THR A 132 2.48 16.18 -3.24
N SER A 133 3.33 15.53 -4.04
CA SER A 133 4.66 16.01 -4.47
C SER A 133 4.59 17.38 -5.16
N GLY A 134 3.60 17.58 -6.05
CA GLY A 134 3.37 18.88 -6.70
C GLY A 134 3.09 19.99 -5.69
N LYS A 135 2.16 19.76 -4.76
CA LYS A 135 1.86 20.70 -3.66
C LYS A 135 3.06 20.91 -2.73
N TYR A 136 3.81 19.86 -2.40
CA TYR A 136 4.98 19.97 -1.52
C TYR A 136 6.07 20.87 -2.11
N LYS A 137 6.33 20.79 -3.42
CA LYS A 137 7.37 21.58 -4.09
C LYS A 137 7.16 23.10 -3.95
N SER A 138 5.94 23.59 -4.12
CA SER A 138 5.61 25.03 -4.11
C SER A 138 5.50 25.66 -2.71
N LEU A 139 5.64 24.88 -1.64
CA LEU A 139 5.61 25.41 -0.27
C LEU A 139 6.98 25.90 0.21
N SER A 140 6.99 26.99 0.99
CA SER A 140 8.18 27.42 1.74
C SER A 140 8.52 26.42 2.84
N ASN A 141 9.77 26.43 3.32
CA ASN A 141 10.28 25.40 4.24
C ASN A 141 9.48 25.28 5.55
N LYS A 142 9.02 26.40 6.14
CA LYS A 142 8.10 26.37 7.29
C LYS A 142 6.77 25.67 6.94
N LYS A 143 6.17 26.00 5.78
CA LYS A 143 4.90 25.39 5.32
C LYS A 143 5.05 23.91 4.91
N LYS A 144 6.24 23.47 4.47
CA LYS A 144 6.55 22.06 4.16
C LYS A 144 6.42 21.16 5.39
N ILE A 145 6.97 21.55 6.54
CA ILE A 145 6.82 20.79 7.80
C ILE A 145 5.35 20.69 8.23
N ILE A 146 4.62 21.80 8.21
CA ILE A 146 3.17 21.82 8.53
C ILE A 146 2.39 20.87 7.61
N TYR A 147 2.72 20.84 6.31
CA TYR A 147 2.07 19.93 5.36
C TYR A 147 2.44 18.46 5.57
N LEU A 148 3.66 18.15 6.04
CA LEU A 148 4.04 16.79 6.42
C LEU A 148 3.36 16.33 7.73
N ASN A 149 3.19 17.22 8.71
CA ASN A 149 2.37 16.94 9.91
C ASN A 149 0.92 16.57 9.49
N GLN A 150 0.32 17.37 8.60
CA GLN A 150 -1.01 17.09 8.05
C GLN A 150 -1.08 15.76 7.29
N LEU A 151 -0.04 15.36 6.55
CA LEU A 151 0.02 14.08 5.84
C LEU A 151 0.23 12.89 6.79
N LEU A 152 1.01 13.06 7.87
CA LEU A 152 1.11 12.05 8.93
C LEU A 152 -0.23 11.88 9.65
N GLY A 153 -0.88 12.97 10.06
CA GLY A 153 -2.22 12.93 10.66
C GLY A 153 -3.23 12.21 9.77
N GLN A 154 -3.21 12.47 8.46
CA GLN A 154 -4.03 11.73 7.48
C GLN A 154 -3.74 10.23 7.46
N ASN A 155 -2.48 9.81 7.51
CA ASN A 155 -2.09 8.40 7.53
C ASN A 155 -2.53 7.70 8.83
N LEU A 156 -2.33 8.35 9.98
CA LEU A 156 -2.69 7.80 11.29
C LEU A 156 -4.21 7.72 11.48
N ILE A 157 -4.95 8.74 11.03
CA ILE A 157 -6.43 8.76 11.10
C ILE A 157 -7.03 7.72 10.16
N PHE A 158 -6.47 7.55 8.96
CA PHE A 158 -6.84 6.45 8.07
C PHE A 158 -6.61 5.09 8.74
N LEU A 159 -5.41 4.87 9.28
CA LEU A 159 -5.03 3.62 9.96
C LEU A 159 -5.95 3.28 11.13
N ALA A 160 -6.23 4.23 12.02
CA ALA A 160 -7.09 4.03 13.19
C ALA A 160 -8.55 3.67 12.78
N ASN A 161 -9.14 4.38 11.81
CA ASN A 161 -10.47 4.04 11.27
C ASN A 161 -10.49 2.63 10.66
N GLU A 162 -9.43 2.25 9.94
CA GLU A 162 -9.34 1.02 9.17
C GLU A 162 -9.10 -0.24 10.04
N VAL A 163 -8.58 -0.09 11.25
CA VAL A 163 -8.60 -1.15 12.28
C VAL A 163 -9.87 -1.13 13.16
N GLY A 164 -10.54 0.02 13.24
CA GLY A 164 -11.76 0.23 14.03
C GLY A 164 -11.52 0.87 15.41
N ALA A 165 -10.41 1.59 15.59
CA ALA A 165 -10.15 2.38 16.79
C ALA A 165 -10.91 3.71 16.74
N SER A 166 -11.42 4.18 17.89
CA SER A 166 -12.03 5.52 18.00
C SER A 166 -10.97 6.62 17.87
N ILE A 167 -11.40 7.81 17.42
CA ILE A 167 -10.56 8.99 17.16
C ILE A 167 -11.19 10.27 17.76
N GLU A 168 -12.11 10.13 18.73
CA GLU A 168 -12.87 11.24 19.31
C GLU A 168 -11.98 12.40 19.83
N ASN A 169 -10.84 12.09 20.45
CA ASN A 169 -9.91 13.07 21.03
C ASN A 169 -8.85 13.62 20.05
N GLY A 170 -8.93 13.26 18.76
CA GLY A 170 -7.97 13.68 17.73
C GLY A 170 -6.57 13.04 17.83
N ILE A 171 -5.85 12.96 16.71
CA ILE A 171 -4.49 12.41 16.66
C ILE A 171 -3.46 13.54 16.62
N TYR A 172 -2.57 13.58 17.60
CA TYR A 172 -1.36 14.41 17.57
C TYR A 172 -0.38 13.84 16.55
N ALA A 173 0.14 14.66 15.64
CA ALA A 173 1.08 14.22 14.61
C ALA A 173 2.15 15.29 14.32
N LYS A 174 3.36 15.08 14.84
CA LYS A 174 4.53 15.97 14.65
C LYS A 174 5.69 15.19 14.04
N VAL A 175 6.02 15.43 12.77
CA VAL A 175 7.20 14.82 12.11
C VAL A 175 8.49 15.56 12.49
N THR A 176 9.61 14.86 12.44
CA THR A 176 10.96 15.44 12.50
C THR A 176 11.81 14.72 11.46
N ILE A 177 12.13 15.39 10.36
CA ILE A 177 12.77 14.79 9.18
C ILE A 177 14.20 15.30 8.99
N HIS A 178 15.11 14.42 8.58
CA HIS A 178 16.54 14.76 8.45
C HIS A 178 16.83 15.78 7.33
N ASN A 179 16.00 15.81 6.28
CA ASN A 179 16.17 16.73 5.15
C ASN A 179 14.82 17.04 4.49
N LEU A 180 14.57 18.32 4.20
CA LEU A 180 13.38 18.82 3.49
C LEU A 180 13.36 18.45 1.98
N VAL A 181 14.46 17.94 1.43
CA VAL A 181 14.55 17.41 0.06
C VAL A 181 14.28 15.89 0.09
N PRO A 182 13.09 15.42 -0.32
CA PRO A 182 12.78 13.99 -0.32
C PRO A 182 13.50 13.22 -1.42
N LYS A 183 14.06 12.06 -1.04
CA LYS A 183 14.65 11.06 -1.94
C LYS A 183 13.57 10.49 -2.86
N HIS A 184 13.95 10.19 -4.10
CA HIS A 184 13.09 9.45 -5.03
C HIS A 184 13.11 7.95 -4.68
N VAL A 185 11.99 7.26 -4.91
CA VAL A 185 11.82 5.84 -4.54
C VAL A 185 11.45 4.95 -5.73
N ASP A 186 10.83 5.52 -6.77
CA ASP A 186 10.48 4.83 -8.01
C ASP A 186 10.16 5.81 -9.16
N ASP A 187 9.89 5.22 -10.33
CA ASP A 187 9.49 5.89 -11.57
C ASP A 187 8.12 6.59 -11.47
N ASN A 188 7.27 6.15 -10.53
CA ASN A 188 5.99 6.78 -10.21
C ASN A 188 6.15 8.13 -9.48
N LYS A 189 7.40 8.63 -9.38
CA LYS A 189 7.79 9.92 -8.82
C LYS A 189 7.47 10.02 -7.33
N TRP A 190 7.37 8.86 -6.66
CA TRP A 190 7.20 8.77 -5.21
C TRP A 190 8.42 9.33 -4.49
N LYS A 191 8.14 10.00 -3.37
CA LYS A 191 9.10 10.80 -2.63
C LYS A 191 9.02 10.50 -1.13
N ALA A 192 10.17 10.13 -0.58
CA ALA A 192 10.28 9.66 0.80
C ALA A 192 11.27 10.48 1.64
N PHE A 193 11.03 10.40 2.95
CA PHE A 193 11.84 11.03 3.99
C PHE A 193 12.41 9.98 4.94
N GLN A 194 13.44 10.37 5.67
CA GLN A 194 13.99 9.64 6.82
C GLN A 194 13.91 10.57 8.05
N GLY A 195 13.71 9.98 9.23
CA GLY A 195 13.50 10.69 10.47
C GLY A 195 12.47 10.00 11.36
N GLU A 196 11.79 10.80 12.17
CA GLU A 196 10.94 10.37 13.27
C GLU A 196 9.58 11.07 13.22
N PHE A 197 8.67 10.63 14.09
CA PHE A 197 7.49 11.39 14.46
C PHE A 197 7.11 11.18 15.93
N LYS A 198 6.27 12.09 16.41
CA LYS A 198 5.59 11.99 17.70
C LYS A 198 4.09 11.89 17.53
N SER A 199 3.44 11.06 18.35
CA SER A 199 1.99 10.87 18.33
C SER A 199 1.41 10.45 19.68
N ASN A 200 0.11 10.67 19.87
CA ASN A 200 -0.65 10.30 21.07
C ASN A 200 -1.31 8.91 20.96
N ILE A 201 -0.92 8.06 20.01
CA ILE A 201 -1.48 6.72 19.77
C ILE A 201 -0.40 5.65 19.96
N ILE A 202 -0.76 4.52 20.57
CA ILE A 202 0.08 3.32 20.68
C ILE A 202 0.01 2.58 19.35
N LEU A 203 1.15 2.36 18.71
CA LEU A 203 1.24 1.62 17.45
C LEU A 203 2.17 0.41 17.61
N PRO A 204 1.86 -0.72 16.96
CA PRO A 204 2.74 -1.88 16.93
C PRO A 204 4.04 -1.56 16.20
N ASN A 205 5.11 -2.28 16.54
CA ASN A 205 6.38 -2.14 15.83
C ASN A 205 6.30 -2.69 14.40
N TYR A 206 7.12 -2.12 13.52
CA TYR A 206 7.34 -2.49 12.12
C TYR A 206 6.13 -2.39 11.17
N ILE A 207 4.97 -1.89 11.61
CA ILE A 207 3.87 -1.54 10.69
C ILE A 207 4.28 -0.38 9.76
N GLY A 208 3.79 -0.37 8.52
CA GLY A 208 4.08 0.70 7.55
C GLY A 208 3.08 1.86 7.59
N LEU A 209 3.56 3.09 7.38
CA LEU A 209 2.76 4.30 7.17
C LEU A 209 3.04 4.92 5.78
N GLY A 210 2.07 5.66 5.24
CA GLY A 210 2.20 6.35 3.94
C GLY A 210 1.93 5.44 2.74
N ASN A 211 2.61 5.70 1.62
CA ASN A 211 2.46 4.92 0.38
C ASN A 211 3.46 3.74 0.34
N GLY A 212 3.18 2.69 -0.43
CA GLY A 212 4.13 1.58 -0.61
C GLY A 212 4.32 0.66 0.61
N ILE A 213 3.37 0.66 1.56
CA ILE A 213 3.39 -0.18 2.78
C ILE A 213 3.67 -1.66 2.47
N THR A 214 3.05 -2.16 1.39
CA THR A 214 3.17 -3.53 0.87
C THR A 214 4.56 -3.86 0.30
N ARG A 215 5.33 -2.84 -0.12
CA ARG A 215 6.70 -2.93 -0.65
C ARG A 215 7.76 -2.79 0.45
N GLY A 216 7.35 -2.56 1.71
CA GLY A 216 8.21 -2.47 2.88
C GLY A 216 8.49 -1.04 3.38
N PHE A 217 7.93 -0.02 2.74
CA PHE A 217 8.18 1.39 3.08
C PHE A 217 7.44 1.89 4.32
N GLY A 218 7.94 3.01 4.87
CA GLY A 218 7.40 3.73 6.00
C GLY A 218 7.23 2.91 7.28
N SER A 219 8.04 1.86 7.45
CA SER A 219 7.96 0.97 8.61
C SER A 219 8.45 1.72 9.85
N ILE A 220 7.70 1.62 10.95
CA ILE A 220 7.95 2.40 12.18
C ILE A 220 8.56 1.53 13.28
N TYR A 221 9.20 2.14 14.28
CA TYR A 221 9.56 1.49 15.53
C TYR A 221 9.35 2.46 16.70
N LYS A 222 8.76 1.98 17.81
CA LYS A 222 8.53 2.78 19.02
C LYS A 222 9.82 2.91 19.81
N GLU A 223 10.27 4.14 20.04
CA GLU A 223 11.49 4.39 20.80
C GLU A 223 11.29 4.16 22.29
N ILE A 224 12.32 3.59 22.94
CA ILE A 224 12.36 3.45 24.40
C ILE A 224 12.54 4.84 24.99
N ASN A 225 11.53 5.32 25.72
CA ASN A 225 11.43 6.71 26.12
C ASN A 225 12.29 7.00 27.37
N THR A 226 13.58 7.22 27.16
CA THR A 226 14.58 7.53 28.21
C THR A 226 14.54 8.99 28.70
N GLY A 227 13.72 9.84 28.09
CA GLY A 227 13.58 11.25 28.45
C GLY A 227 12.40 11.56 29.37
N LYS A 228 12.25 12.84 29.75
CA LYS A 228 11.07 13.34 30.47
C LYS A 228 9.79 13.01 29.68
N LYS A 229 8.81 12.39 30.35
CA LYS A 229 7.46 12.20 29.82
C LYS A 229 6.87 13.56 29.41
N ILE A 230 6.33 13.62 28.19
CA ILE A 230 5.58 14.79 27.70
C ILE A 230 4.11 14.42 27.81
N ASP A 231 3.52 14.83 28.91
CA ASP A 231 2.08 14.75 29.16
C ASP A 231 1.37 15.77 28.24
N LYS A 232 0.17 15.44 27.72
CA LYS A 232 -0.58 16.33 26.80
C LYS A 232 -0.76 17.75 27.35
N GLU A 233 -0.93 17.88 28.65
CA GLU A 233 -1.14 19.13 29.39
C GLU A 233 0.07 20.08 29.37
N LYS A 234 1.27 19.56 29.03
CA LYS A 234 2.54 20.32 28.97
C LYS A 234 2.94 20.68 27.54
N LEU A 235 2.03 20.51 26.57
CA LEU A 235 2.20 20.93 25.19
C LEU A 235 1.99 22.45 25.04
N SER A 236 2.77 23.09 24.17
CA SER A 236 2.67 24.53 23.94
C SER A 236 1.41 24.89 23.13
N ASP A 237 1.01 26.17 23.10
CA ASP A 237 -0.07 26.60 22.20
C ASP A 237 0.22 26.29 20.72
N GLN A 238 1.50 26.30 20.32
CA GLN A 238 1.94 25.93 18.97
C GLN A 238 1.85 24.42 18.68
N ASP A 239 1.65 23.58 19.70
CA ASP A 239 1.39 22.15 19.58
C ASP A 239 -0.09 21.81 19.44
N LYS A 240 -1.02 22.76 19.72
CA LYS A 240 -2.47 22.56 19.55
C LYS A 240 -2.83 22.34 18.07
N ASP A 241 -2.20 23.10 17.17
CA ASP A 241 -2.30 22.97 15.70
C ASP A 241 -1.80 21.61 15.14
N LEU A 242 -1.23 20.75 15.99
CA LEU A 242 -0.71 19.44 15.61
C LEU A 242 -1.65 18.29 16.00
N PHE A 243 -2.79 18.57 16.62
CA PHE A 243 -3.90 17.63 16.72
C PHE A 243 -4.76 17.70 15.46
N PHE A 244 -5.10 16.54 14.91
CA PHE A 244 -5.92 16.40 13.72
C PHE A 244 -7.19 15.60 14.04
N THR A 245 -8.35 16.11 13.61
CA THR A 245 -9.63 15.40 13.67
C THR A 245 -10.00 14.78 12.31
N ILE A 246 -11.05 13.95 12.26
CA ILE A 246 -11.58 13.46 10.98
C ILE A 246 -12.18 14.63 10.17
N GLU A 247 -12.78 15.60 10.85
CA GLU A 247 -13.50 16.77 10.32
C GLU A 247 -12.54 17.77 9.65
N ASP A 248 -11.35 17.98 10.24
CA ASP A 248 -10.24 18.71 9.62
C ASP A 248 -9.89 18.16 8.23
N LEU A 249 -9.89 16.84 8.09
CA LEU A 249 -9.44 16.19 6.87
C LEU A 249 -10.56 16.04 5.84
N LYS A 250 -11.82 15.86 6.29
CA LYS A 250 -13.03 15.94 5.46
C LYS A 250 -13.21 17.34 4.85
N SER A 251 -12.89 18.40 5.58
CA SER A 251 -13.00 19.79 5.11
C SER A 251 -11.85 20.17 4.16
N LYS A 252 -10.60 19.86 4.53
CA LYS A 252 -9.39 20.33 3.83
C LYS A 252 -8.99 19.53 2.57
N ASN A 253 -9.63 18.38 2.27
CA ASN A 253 -9.28 17.56 1.09
C ASN A 253 -10.49 16.94 0.33
N LYS A 254 -10.73 17.36 -0.93
CA LYS A 254 -11.71 16.69 -1.82
C LYS A 254 -11.39 15.21 -2.09
N HIS A 255 -10.10 14.84 -2.18
CA HIS A 255 -9.66 13.45 -2.38
C HIS A 255 -9.79 12.57 -1.12
N PHE A 256 -9.95 13.14 0.07
CA PHE A 256 -10.18 12.36 1.30
C PHE A 256 -11.64 11.85 1.32
N LYS A 257 -12.58 12.63 0.78
CA LYS A 257 -14.03 12.30 0.72
C LYS A 257 -14.36 11.04 -0.09
N SER A 258 -13.46 10.48 -0.90
CA SER A 258 -13.66 9.17 -1.55
C SER A 258 -13.20 7.99 -0.71
N ARG A 259 -12.12 8.15 0.08
CA ARG A 259 -11.55 7.07 0.93
C ARG A 259 -12.43 6.73 2.13
N PHE A 260 -13.24 7.67 2.63
CA PHE A 260 -14.09 7.51 3.82
C PHE A 260 -15.56 7.28 3.50
N LYS A 261 -15.89 6.86 2.28
CA LYS A 261 -17.23 6.34 1.97
C LYS A 261 -17.34 4.91 2.50
N THR A 262 -17.89 4.78 3.70
CA THR A 262 -18.32 3.48 4.24
C THR A 262 -19.19 2.76 3.22
N ASN A 263 -18.92 1.48 2.96
CA ASN A 263 -19.53 0.75 1.84
C ASN A 263 -20.96 0.26 2.15
N LYS A 264 -21.84 1.19 2.55
CA LYS A 264 -23.27 0.93 2.73
C LYS A 264 -23.96 0.89 1.36
N ASN A 265 -24.68 -0.20 1.10
CA ASN A 265 -25.52 -0.46 -0.08
C ASN A 265 -24.81 -0.80 -1.41
N HIS A 266 -24.06 -1.90 -1.45
CA HIS A 266 -24.01 -2.72 -2.67
C HIS A 266 -25.36 -3.43 -2.92
N LYS A 267 -26.38 -2.68 -3.35
CA LYS A 267 -27.57 -3.29 -3.97
C LYS A 267 -27.16 -3.88 -5.32
N ASN A 268 -27.40 -5.18 -5.50
CA ASN A 268 -27.01 -5.95 -6.70
C ASN A 268 -27.55 -5.34 -8.01
N LYS A 269 -26.73 -4.54 -8.70
CA LYS A 269 -26.98 -4.17 -10.11
C LYS A 269 -26.68 -5.37 -11.02
N LYS A 270 -27.68 -6.27 -11.14
CA LYS A 270 -27.69 -7.31 -12.19
C LYS A 270 -27.39 -6.66 -13.54
N TRP A 271 -26.28 -7.05 -14.18
CA TRP A 271 -25.96 -6.62 -15.54
C TRP A 271 -27.05 -7.16 -16.49
N LYS A 272 -27.88 -6.27 -17.04
CA LYS A 272 -28.82 -6.63 -18.10
C LYS A 272 -28.03 -6.98 -19.36
N LYS A 273 -27.87 -8.28 -19.67
CA LYS A 273 -27.43 -8.73 -21.00
C LYS A 273 -28.39 -8.14 -22.05
N GLN A 274 -27.94 -7.20 -22.87
CA GLN A 274 -28.69 -6.78 -24.05
C GLN A 274 -28.77 -7.97 -25.02
N LYS A 275 -29.99 -8.45 -25.27
CA LYS A 275 -30.24 -9.40 -26.37
C LYS A 275 -30.01 -8.65 -27.69
N ARG A 276 -28.96 -9.00 -28.44
CA ARG A 276 -29.01 -8.84 -29.91
C ARG A 276 -29.78 -10.03 -30.46
N SER A 277 -30.94 -9.76 -31.07
CA SER A 277 -31.75 -10.76 -31.76
C SER A 277 -30.98 -11.29 -32.99
N LYS A 278 -31.08 -12.60 -33.23
CA LYS A 278 -30.74 -13.17 -34.53
C LYS A 278 -31.92 -12.93 -35.47
N ASN A 279 -31.71 -12.18 -36.55
CA ASN A 279 -32.47 -12.39 -37.78
C ASN A 279 -31.51 -13.05 -38.78
N ILE A 280 -31.86 -14.25 -39.21
CA ILE A 280 -31.24 -14.97 -40.33
C ILE A 280 -32.27 -14.93 -41.45
N HIS A 281 -31.86 -14.57 -42.67
CA HIS A 281 -32.42 -15.16 -43.89
C HIS A 281 -31.44 -14.97 -45.06
N ASN A 282 -31.47 -15.92 -46.00
CA ASN A 282 -30.58 -16.00 -47.16
C ASN A 282 -31.16 -15.25 -48.36
N SER A 283 -30.29 -14.74 -49.27
CA SER A 283 -30.28 -15.23 -50.67
C SER A 283 -29.17 -14.62 -51.57
N GLN A 284 -28.37 -15.53 -52.14
CA GLN A 284 -27.93 -15.63 -53.54
C GLN A 284 -27.89 -14.40 -54.50
N ASN A 285 -26.65 -14.12 -54.95
CA ASN A 285 -26.20 -14.07 -56.38
C ASN A 285 -26.38 -12.86 -57.34
N LYS A 286 -25.32 -12.73 -58.18
CA LYS A 286 -25.21 -12.17 -59.56
C LYS A 286 -25.10 -10.63 -59.79
N ARG A 287 -23.92 -10.24 -60.32
CA ARG A 287 -23.59 -9.43 -61.57
C ARG A 287 -24.32 -8.06 -61.77
N SER A 288 -23.75 -7.03 -62.42
CA SER A 288 -22.72 -6.96 -63.48
C SER A 288 -22.02 -5.56 -63.58
N TYR A 289 -20.94 -5.48 -64.38
CA TYR A 289 -20.37 -4.35 -65.18
C TYR A 289 -20.99 -2.93 -65.11
N SER A 290 -20.28 -1.79 -65.23
CA SER A 290 -18.83 -1.43 -65.40
C SER A 290 -18.68 0.12 -65.20
N LYS A 291 -17.75 0.98 -65.71
CA LYS A 291 -16.64 0.94 -66.71
C LYS A 291 -15.76 2.22 -66.60
N HIS A 292 -14.44 2.15 -66.88
CA HIS A 292 -13.49 3.27 -67.17
C HIS A 292 -13.25 4.35 -66.06
N ASN A 293 -12.11 5.09 -65.99
CA ASN A 293 -10.86 5.04 -66.77
C ASN A 293 -9.62 5.59 -66.01
N ASN A 294 -8.42 5.28 -66.55
CA ASN A 294 -7.13 6.02 -66.52
C ASN A 294 -5.88 5.35 -65.89
N HIS A 295 -4.73 5.75 -66.45
CA HIS A 295 -3.40 5.14 -66.41
C HIS A 295 -2.68 5.13 -65.05
N SER A 296 -1.90 4.06 -64.82
CA SER A 296 -0.44 4.10 -64.96
C SER A 296 0.17 2.69 -64.85
N ASN A 297 1.44 2.53 -65.25
CA ASN A 297 2.01 1.20 -65.53
C ASN A 297 2.70 0.53 -64.32
N LYS A 298 2.44 -0.78 -64.23
CA LYS A 298 3.27 -1.83 -63.62
C LYS A 298 4.74 -1.78 -64.11
N THR A 299 5.78 -2.32 -63.45
CA THR A 299 5.93 -3.02 -62.15
C THR A 299 7.43 -3.20 -61.87
N LYS A 300 7.81 -3.36 -60.59
CA LYS A 300 8.56 -4.53 -60.12
C LYS A 300 8.26 -4.78 -58.64
N GLU A 301 8.13 -6.05 -58.26
CA GLU A 301 7.81 -6.51 -56.90
C GLU A 301 9.10 -6.49 -56.04
N ILE A 302 9.06 -6.45 -54.70
CA ILE A 302 8.83 -7.65 -53.85
C ILE A 302 8.54 -7.23 -52.38
N PHE A 303 7.48 -7.82 -51.81
CA PHE A 303 7.22 -8.13 -50.37
C PHE A 303 7.15 -7.01 -49.29
N SER A 304 5.91 -6.76 -48.83
CA SER A 304 5.40 -6.88 -47.43
C SER A 304 6.33 -6.59 -46.22
N ASN A 305 5.93 -5.87 -45.16
CA ASN A 305 4.58 -5.57 -44.63
C ASN A 305 4.46 -4.16 -44.01
N ASN A 306 3.27 -3.56 -44.11
CA ASN A 306 2.85 -2.48 -43.19
C ASN A 306 2.46 -3.05 -41.82
N THR A 307 2.59 -2.25 -40.77
CA THR A 307 1.66 -2.26 -39.63
C THR A 307 1.42 -0.83 -39.17
N ASP A 308 0.16 -0.40 -39.21
CA ASP A 308 -0.22 1.00 -38.98
C ASP A 308 -0.13 1.41 -37.51
N GLY A 309 0.18 2.68 -37.27
CA GLY A 309 0.28 3.25 -35.93
C GLY A 309 -1.08 3.44 -35.28
N ASN A 310 -1.35 2.71 -34.18
CA ASN A 310 -2.51 2.96 -33.34
C ASN A 310 -2.20 4.02 -32.27
N PHE A 311 -2.87 5.18 -32.38
CA PHE A 311 -3.01 6.11 -31.26
C PHE A 311 -3.73 5.41 -30.10
N ILE A 312 -3.12 5.40 -28.91
CA ILE A 312 -3.81 5.00 -27.68
C ILE A 312 -4.14 6.26 -26.89
N GLN A 313 -5.42 6.43 -26.59
CA GLN A 313 -5.97 7.58 -25.87
C GLN A 313 -5.51 7.57 -24.40
N GLU A 314 -5.04 8.72 -23.88
CA GLU A 314 -4.64 8.83 -22.47
C GLU A 314 -5.86 8.77 -21.53
N ASP A 315 -6.14 7.58 -21.03
CA ASP A 315 -7.20 7.38 -20.05
C ASP A 315 -6.79 7.87 -18.64
N LYS A 316 -7.76 8.35 -17.86
CA LYS A 316 -7.49 9.11 -16.62
C LYS A 316 -7.06 8.20 -15.47
N PHE A 317 -5.75 7.94 -15.39
CA PHE A 317 -5.13 7.17 -14.30
C PHE A 317 -5.55 7.64 -12.91
N SER A 318 -5.98 6.68 -12.08
CA SER A 318 -6.01 6.85 -10.62
C SER A 318 -4.82 6.11 -10.02
N ASP A 319 -3.97 6.81 -9.26
CA ASP A 319 -2.69 6.30 -8.73
C ASP A 319 -2.82 5.00 -7.90
N ASN A 320 -4.03 4.65 -7.44
CA ASN A 320 -4.33 3.38 -6.76
C ASN A 320 -4.17 2.14 -7.66
N ILE A 321 -4.13 2.26 -8.99
CA ILE A 321 -4.11 1.12 -9.93
C ILE A 321 -2.73 0.48 -10.07
N ASP A 322 -1.63 1.25 -10.04
CA ASP A 322 -0.30 0.64 -10.22
C ASP A 322 0.12 -0.21 -9.01
N ASP A 323 -0.25 0.19 -7.79
CA ASP A 323 -0.06 -0.64 -6.59
C ASP A 323 -0.90 -1.94 -6.61
N GLN A 324 -1.89 -2.07 -7.53
CA GLN A 324 -2.60 -3.34 -7.78
C GLN A 324 -1.77 -4.29 -8.65
N ARG A 325 -0.92 -3.78 -9.56
CA ARG A 325 -0.15 -4.62 -10.48
C ARG A 325 0.89 -5.45 -9.74
N PHE A 326 1.63 -4.84 -8.81
CA PHE A 326 2.79 -5.46 -8.17
C PHE A 326 2.50 -6.83 -7.52
N ASN A 327 1.57 -6.94 -6.57
CA ASN A 327 1.32 -8.22 -5.86
C ASN A 327 0.73 -9.34 -6.75
N THR A 328 0.30 -9.06 -7.99
CA THR A 328 -0.32 -10.11 -8.82
C THR A 328 0.67 -11.18 -9.24
N GLU A 329 0.22 -12.43 -9.28
CA GLU A 329 1.00 -13.57 -9.76
C GLU A 329 1.60 -13.33 -11.18
N LYS A 330 0.86 -12.62 -12.04
CA LYS A 330 1.31 -12.18 -13.37
C LYS A 330 2.49 -11.20 -13.34
N HIS A 331 2.62 -10.39 -12.29
CA HIS A 331 3.79 -9.51 -12.09
C HIS A 331 4.95 -10.27 -11.44
N HIS A 332 4.68 -11.21 -10.53
CA HIS A 332 5.72 -12.08 -9.97
C HIS A 332 6.42 -12.90 -11.09
N LYS A 333 5.62 -13.47 -12.00
CA LYS A 333 6.11 -14.19 -13.19
C LYS A 333 6.86 -13.31 -14.20
N LYS A 334 6.77 -11.98 -14.13
CA LYS A 334 7.56 -11.06 -14.99
C LYS A 334 8.95 -10.75 -14.43
N GLN A 335 9.12 -10.69 -13.10
CA GLN A 335 10.44 -10.41 -12.50
C GLN A 335 11.29 -11.67 -12.26
N HIS A 336 10.70 -12.86 -12.38
CA HIS A 336 11.42 -14.14 -12.44
C HIS A 336 11.78 -14.58 -13.88
N LYS A 337 11.85 -13.63 -14.84
CA LYS A 337 12.41 -13.85 -16.18
C LYS A 337 13.79 -13.19 -16.30
N PHE A 338 14.78 -13.85 -15.73
CA PHE A 338 16.21 -13.65 -15.97
C PHE A 338 16.88 -15.02 -15.86
#